data_AF-A0A0K0DRV0-F1
#
_entry.id   AF-A0A0K0DRV0-F1
#
_cell.length_a   1.000
_cell.length_b   1.000
_cell.length_c   1.000
_cell.angle_alpha   90.00
_cell.angle_beta   90.00
_cell.angle_gamma   90.00
#
_symmetry.space_group_name_H-M   'P 1'
#
loop_
_entity.id
_entity.type
_entity.pdbx_description
1 polymer ?
#
loop_
_entity_poly.entity_id
_entity_poly.type
_entity_poly.pdbx_seq_one_letter_code
_entity_poly.pdbx_strand_id
1 'polypeptide(L)' 'MLDGRMIRVDYDAGFVEGRQYGRGKHGGQVRDEYREQYDPDRGGFGKIWQDR' A
#
# COMPACT_ATOMS: atom_id res chain seq x y z
N MET A 1 -16.27 -1.87 -8.17
CA MET A 1 -15.42 -0.66 -8.07
C MET A 1 -15.77 0.04 -6.78
N LEU A 2 -14.78 0.55 -6.05
CA LEU A 2 -14.95 1.31 -4.80
C LEU A 2 -14.17 2.61 -4.95
N ASP A 3 -14.82 3.74 -4.71
CA ASP A 3 -14.26 5.10 -4.89
C ASP A 3 -13.59 5.31 -6.26
N GLY A 4 -14.23 4.80 -7.32
CA GLY A 4 -13.68 4.88 -8.69
C GLY A 4 -12.47 3.97 -8.95
N ARG A 5 -12.07 3.13 -7.98
CA ARG A 5 -10.92 2.23 -8.09
C ARG A 5 -11.37 0.78 -8.27
N MET A 6 -10.64 0.05 -9.10
CA MET A 6 -10.75 -1.40 -9.16
C MET A 6 -10.04 -2.00 -7.94
N ILE A 7 -10.78 -2.70 -7.08
CA ILE A 7 -10.25 -3.37 -5.90
C ILE A 7 -9.98 -4.85 -6.20
N ARG A 8 -8.94 -5.40 -5.58
CA ARG A 8 -8.65 -6.84 -5.57
C ARG A 8 -8.93 -7.38 -4.17
N VAL A 9 -9.65 -8.50 -4.10
CA VAL A 9 -9.92 -9.24 -2.86
C VAL A 9 -9.28 -10.63 -2.99
N ASP A 10 -8.81 -11.18 -1.88
CA ASP A 10 -8.22 -12.51 -1.80
C ASP A 10 -8.67 -13.19 -0.51
N TYR A 11 -8.60 -14.52 -0.45
CA TYR A 11 -8.84 -15.27 0.79
C TYR A 11 -7.68 -15.06 1.76
N ASP A 12 -8.01 -14.90 3.04
CA ASP A 12 -7.03 -14.68 4.10
C ASP A 12 -7.20 -15.73 5.22
N ALA A 13 -6.11 -16.11 5.87
CA ALA A 13 -6.11 -17.09 6.96
C ALA A 13 -6.78 -16.60 8.27
N GLY A 14 -7.20 -15.33 8.34
CA GLY A 14 -7.93 -14.75 9.48
C GLY A 14 -7.13 -13.68 10.23
N PHE A 15 -7.82 -12.82 10.96
CA PHE A 15 -7.19 -11.69 11.66
C PHE A 15 -6.34 -12.15 12.86
N VAL A 16 -5.16 -11.53 13.02
CA VAL A 16 -4.29 -11.62 14.20
C VAL A 16 -3.69 -10.23 14.42
N GLU A 17 -3.53 -9.83 15.69
CA GLU A 17 -2.91 -8.54 16.02
C GLU A 17 -1.53 -8.39 15.36
N GLY A 18 -1.26 -7.19 14.84
CA GLY A 18 -0.08 -6.86 14.07
C GLY A 18 -0.28 -6.98 12.55
N ARG A 19 -1.24 -7.81 12.10
CA ARG A 19 -1.52 -7.96 10.66
C ARG A 19 -2.21 -6.75 10.02
N GLN A 20 -2.80 -5.86 10.83
CA GLN A 20 -3.39 -4.61 10.38
C GLN A 20 -2.36 -3.59 9.89
N TYR A 21 -1.10 -3.72 10.32
CA TYR A 21 -0.05 -2.76 9.97
C TYR A 21 0.62 -3.13 8.65
N GLY A 22 0.94 -2.10 7.85
CA GLY A 22 1.76 -2.24 6.67
C GLY A 22 3.16 -2.75 7.02
N ARG A 23 3.73 -3.59 6.14
CA ARG A 23 5.04 -4.24 6.35
C ARG A 23 6.18 -3.58 5.56
N GLY A 24 5.93 -2.42 4.96
CA GLY A 24 6.98 -1.61 4.34
C GLY A 24 7.93 -1.05 5.41
N LYS A 25 9.18 -0.81 5.02
CA LYS A 25 10.20 -0.17 5.88
C LYS A 25 9.73 1.18 6.43
N HIS A 26 8.91 1.92 5.68
CA HIS A 26 8.39 3.23 6.06
C HIS A 26 7.01 3.15 6.75
N GLY A 27 6.58 1.95 7.18
CA GLY A 27 5.31 1.71 7.88
C GLY A 27 4.09 1.52 6.97
N GLY A 28 4.19 1.87 5.68
CA GLY A 28 3.14 1.64 4.69
C GLY A 28 3.08 0.20 4.15
N GLN A 29 2.32 -0.01 3.07
CA GLN A 29 2.35 -1.31 2.38
C GLN A 29 3.67 -1.47 1.60
N VAL A 30 4.22 -2.69 1.57
CA VAL A 30 5.46 -3.00 0.82
C VAL A 30 5.34 -2.63 -0.67
N ARG A 31 4.17 -2.84 -1.26
CA ARG A 31 3.90 -2.51 -2.67
C ARG A 31 4.03 -1.02 -2.95
N ASP A 32 3.63 -0.17 -2.01
CA ASP A 32 3.64 1.27 -2.20
C ASP A 32 5.06 1.86 -2.13
N GLU A 33 6.04 1.14 -1.58
CA GLU A 33 7.42 1.63 -1.48
C GLU A 33 8.11 1.77 -2.84
N TYR A 34 7.89 0.80 -3.73
CA TYR A 34 8.57 0.69 -5.03
C TYR A 34 7.77 1.29 -6.19
N ARG A 35 6.59 1.87 -5.92
CA ARG A 35 5.70 2.39 -6.96
C ARG A 35 6.31 3.61 -7.65
N GLU A 36 6.55 3.49 -8.95
CA GLU A 36 7.14 4.56 -9.77
C GLU A 36 6.11 5.61 -10.21
N GLN A 37 4.86 5.21 -10.44
CA GLN A 37 3.81 6.15 -10.87
C GLN A 37 3.28 6.98 -9.70
N TYR A 38 2.91 8.23 -9.97
CA TYR A 38 2.22 9.08 -9.00
C TYR A 38 0.77 8.62 -8.79
N ASP A 39 0.34 8.49 -7.54
CA ASP A 39 -1.05 8.18 -7.14
C ASP A 39 -1.41 9.07 -5.94
N PRO A 40 -2.22 10.13 -6.13
CA PRO A 40 -2.52 11.10 -5.06
C PRO A 40 -3.25 10.46 -3.89
N ASP A 41 -4.13 9.49 -4.17
CA ASP A 41 -4.94 8.79 -3.17
C ASP A 41 -4.12 7.75 -2.37
N ARG A 42 -2.86 7.53 -2.75
CA ARG A 42 -1.86 6.72 -2.03
C ARG A 42 -0.66 7.53 -1.57
N GLY A 43 -0.81 8.84 -1.40
CA GLY A 43 0.23 9.72 -0.85
C GLY A 43 1.32 10.13 -1.84
N GLY A 44 1.05 10.08 -3.15
CA GLY A 44 1.96 10.54 -4.20
C GLY A 44 2.86 9.42 -4.74
N PHE A 45 4.15 9.70 -4.98
CA PHE A 45 5.14 8.71 -5.44
C PHE A 45 5.48 7.68 -4.37
N GLY A 46 6.00 6.51 -4.76
CA GLY A 46 6.51 5.53 -3.80
C GLY A 46 7.64 6.08 -2.94
N LYS A 47 7.70 5.65 -1.67
CA LYS A 47 8.59 6.26 -0.67
C LYS A 47 10.07 6.23 -1.05
N ILE A 48 10.54 5.17 -1.70
CA ILE A 48 11.92 5.08 -2.18
C ILE A 48 12.27 6.19 -3.19
N TRP A 49 11.28 6.68 -3.93
CA TRP A 49 11.45 7.78 -4.89
C TRP A 49 11.27 9.16 -4.25
N GLN A 50 10.59 9.26 -3.10
CA GLN A 50 10.47 10.50 -2.33
C GLN A 50 11.74 10.81 -1.54
N ASP A 51 12.42 9.78 -1.04
CA ASP A 51 13.66 9.92 -0.26
C ASP A 51 14.91 10.09 -1.15
N ARG A 52 14.75 10.00 -2.48
CA ARG A 52 15.79 10.23 -3.49
C ARG A 52 15.85 11.70 -3.88
#